data_AF-K3XL98-F1
#
_entry.id   AF-K3XL98-F1
#
_cell.length_a   1.000
_cell.length_b   1.000
_cell.length_c   1.000
_cell.angle_alpha   90.00
_cell.angle_beta   90.00
_cell.angle_gamma   90.00
#
_symmetry.space_group_name_H-M   'P 1'
#
loop_
_entity.id
_entity.type
_entity.pdbx_description
1 polymer ?
#
loop_
_entity_poly.entity_id
_entity_poly.type
_entity_poly.pdbx_seq_one_letter_code
_entity_poly.pdbx_strand_id
1 'polypeptide(L)'
;MADYHFVYKDVEGTSTQWDDIQCRLGNLPPKPEPFKPPAFAPKVAADEQPKSKEWLDAREPEELEELEDDLDDDRFLEQYRKMRLAELREAAKAARFGSIVPITGSDFVREVSQAPSDIWVVVFLFKDGIPECGLLQNCLEELATRYPATKFVKIISTDCIPNYPDRNVPTILVYNNSAVKGTYVGLQKFGGKRCTPESVALALCQSDPVLNDGHGGGDSSRDNVIEGVRRKFIEKVVAQHEEREEEDSD
;
A
#
# COMPACT_ATOMS: atom_id res chain seq x y z
N MET A 1 -36.30 -33.29 74.23
CA MET A 1 -35.90 -33.18 72.81
C MET A 1 -34.66 -32.30 72.78
N ALA A 2 -33.52 -32.84 72.34
CA ALA A 2 -32.28 -32.08 72.23
C ALA A 2 -32.25 -31.43 70.85
N ASP A 3 -32.16 -30.10 70.82
CA ASP A 3 -32.16 -29.30 69.60
C ASP A 3 -30.73 -29.33 69.01
N TYR A 4 -30.56 -29.99 67.86
CA TYR A 4 -29.25 -30.13 67.22
C TYR A 4 -28.95 -28.89 66.37
N HIS A 5 -28.05 -28.03 66.84
CA HIS A 5 -27.51 -26.91 66.05
C HIS A 5 -26.45 -27.43 65.08
N PHE A 6 -26.77 -27.45 63.78
CA PHE A 6 -25.83 -27.84 62.73
C PHE A 6 -24.95 -26.65 62.33
N VAL A 7 -23.64 -26.77 62.59
CA VAL A 7 -22.62 -25.83 62.09
C VAL A 7 -22.05 -26.40 60.80
N TYR A 8 -22.21 -25.68 59.69
CA TYR A 8 -21.61 -26.05 58.41
C TYR A 8 -20.22 -25.40 58.29
N LYS A 9 -19.24 -26.16 57.80
CA LYS A 9 -17.90 -25.66 57.49
C LYS A 9 -17.72 -25.66 55.99
N ASP A 10 -17.70 -24.48 55.41
CA ASP A 10 -17.37 -24.29 53.99
C ASP A 10 -15.89 -23.91 53.87
N VAL A 11 -15.36 -23.96 52.65
CA VAL A 11 -13.93 -23.72 52.32
C VAL A 11 -13.42 -22.33 52.74
N GLU A 12 -14.31 -21.39 53.04
CA GLU A 12 -14.00 -19.98 53.32
C GLU A 12 -14.39 -19.52 54.75
N GLY A 13 -14.77 -20.45 55.63
CA GLY A 13 -15.07 -20.18 57.05
C GLY A 13 -16.38 -20.79 57.55
N THR A 14 -16.52 -20.89 58.87
CA THR A 14 -17.69 -21.48 59.55
C THR A 14 -18.86 -20.49 59.57
N SER A 15 -19.97 -20.77 58.88
CA SER A 15 -21.26 -20.10 59.14
C SER A 15 -22.30 -21.10 59.62
N THR A 16 -23.18 -20.66 60.51
CA THR A 16 -24.25 -21.52 61.02
C THR A 16 -25.48 -21.39 60.12
N GLN A 17 -26.33 -22.41 60.11
CA GLN A 17 -27.64 -22.34 59.41
C GLN A 17 -28.48 -21.13 59.84
N TRP A 18 -28.26 -20.65 61.07
CA TRP A 18 -28.93 -19.50 61.64
C TRP A 18 -28.50 -18.19 60.99
N ASP A 19 -27.21 -18.03 60.67
CA ASP A 19 -26.66 -16.85 60.00
C ASP A 19 -27.23 -16.71 58.57
N ASP A 20 -27.34 -17.81 57.84
CA ASP A 20 -27.86 -17.84 56.47
C ASP A 20 -29.36 -17.47 56.42
N ILE A 21 -30.14 -17.92 57.42
CA ILE A 21 -31.56 -17.57 57.54
C ILE A 21 -31.74 -16.09 57.85
N GLN A 22 -30.92 -15.52 58.74
CA GLN A 22 -31.00 -14.10 59.10
C GLN A 22 -30.59 -13.18 57.93
N CYS A 23 -29.58 -13.56 57.14
CA CYS A 23 -29.23 -12.86 55.89
C CYS A 23 -30.39 -12.91 54.88
N ARG A 24 -31.05 -14.07 54.73
CA ARG A 24 -32.19 -14.23 53.82
C ARG A 24 -33.43 -13.43 54.24
N LEU A 25 -33.64 -13.28 55.55
CA LEU A 25 -34.70 -12.45 56.12
C LEU A 25 -34.35 -10.96 56.15
N GLY A 26 -33.13 -10.57 55.76
CA GLY A 26 -32.69 -9.17 55.64
C GLY A 26 -32.21 -8.52 56.95
N ASN A 27 -32.01 -9.31 58.01
CA ASN A 27 -31.58 -8.81 59.32
C ASN A 27 -30.04 -8.71 59.44
N LEU A 28 -29.30 -9.52 58.68
CA LEU A 28 -27.84 -9.43 58.56
C LEU A 28 -27.42 -8.95 57.15
N PRO A 29 -26.29 -8.26 57.02
CA PRO A 29 -25.77 -7.83 55.73
C PRO A 29 -25.42 -9.04 54.85
N PRO A 30 -25.62 -8.95 53.52
CA PRO A 30 -25.33 -10.04 52.60
C PRO A 30 -23.84 -10.41 52.64
N LYS A 31 -23.57 -11.71 52.68
CA LYS A 31 -22.20 -12.26 52.74
C LYS A 31 -21.41 -11.80 51.50
N PRO A 32 -20.12 -11.41 51.65
CA PRO A 32 -19.31 -10.99 50.51
C PRO A 32 -19.22 -12.11 49.47
N GLU A 33 -19.17 -11.74 48.19
CA GLU A 33 -19.04 -12.71 47.11
C GLU A 33 -17.75 -13.53 47.29
N PRO A 34 -17.81 -14.87 47.09
CA PRO A 34 -16.65 -15.73 47.26
C PRO A 34 -15.55 -15.31 46.30
N PHE A 35 -14.31 -15.21 46.81
CA PHE A 35 -13.15 -14.85 46.01
C PHE A 35 -12.85 -15.97 45.03
N LYS A 36 -13.20 -15.76 43.75
CA LYS A 36 -12.84 -16.69 42.68
C LYS A 36 -11.45 -16.30 42.18
N PRO A 37 -10.39 -17.09 42.46
CA PRO A 37 -9.12 -16.84 41.79
C PRO A 37 -9.34 -16.92 40.27
N PRO A 38 -8.63 -16.11 39.47
CA PRO A 38 -8.72 -16.18 38.02
C PRO A 38 -8.41 -17.61 37.57
N ALA A 39 -9.10 -18.07 36.51
CA ALA A 39 -8.86 -19.37 35.93
C ALA A 39 -7.36 -19.53 35.65
N PHE A 40 -6.77 -20.66 36.06
CA PHE A 40 -5.37 -20.96 35.82
C PHE A 40 -5.09 -20.90 34.32
N ALA A 41 -4.40 -19.84 33.88
CA ALA A 41 -3.81 -19.75 32.56
C ALA A 41 -2.33 -20.13 32.70
N PRO A 42 -1.82 -21.15 31.98
CA PRO A 42 -0.39 -21.40 31.96
C PRO A 42 0.30 -20.12 31.48
N LYS A 43 1.28 -19.65 32.26
CA LYS A 43 2.20 -18.60 31.80
C LYS A 43 3.04 -19.24 30.70
N VAL A 44 2.58 -19.15 29.46
CA VAL A 44 3.45 -19.36 28.29
C VAL A 44 4.62 -18.40 28.50
N ALA A 45 5.84 -18.93 28.58
CA ALA A 45 7.03 -18.09 28.68
C ALA A 45 7.01 -17.11 27.49
N ALA A 46 7.56 -15.90 27.66
CA ALA A 46 7.59 -14.93 26.55
C ALA A 46 8.25 -15.52 25.28
N ASP A 47 9.14 -16.50 25.47
CA ASP A 47 9.84 -17.24 24.42
C ASP A 47 8.98 -18.28 23.67
N GLU A 48 7.79 -18.64 24.19
CA GLU A 48 6.85 -19.60 23.58
C GLU A 48 5.67 -18.91 22.86
N GLN A 49 5.67 -17.57 22.76
CA GLN A 49 4.66 -16.86 21.98
C GLN A 49 5.01 -16.92 20.49
N PRO A 50 4.02 -17.15 19.60
CA PRO A 50 4.27 -17.19 18.16
C PRO A 50 4.84 -15.83 17.70
N LYS A 51 6.07 -15.87 17.18
CA LYS A 51 6.80 -14.70 16.68
C LYS A 51 5.96 -14.04 15.58
N SER A 52 5.54 -12.78 15.74
CA SER A 52 4.63 -12.10 14.79
C SER A 52 5.36 -11.51 13.57
N LYS A 53 4.61 -11.07 12.55
CA LYS A 53 5.17 -10.40 11.36
C LYS A 53 5.98 -9.16 11.73
N GLU A 54 5.44 -8.33 12.64
CA GLU A 54 6.09 -7.12 13.12
C GLU A 54 7.38 -7.42 13.89
N TRP A 55 7.43 -8.55 14.60
CA TRP A 55 8.63 -8.99 15.32
C TRP A 55 9.75 -9.44 14.36
N LEU A 56 9.40 -10.09 13.25
CA LEU A 56 10.37 -10.50 12.21
C LEU A 56 10.85 -9.31 11.38
N ASP A 57 9.94 -8.41 10.99
CA ASP A 57 10.26 -7.24 10.16
C ASP A 57 11.15 -6.21 10.90
N ALA A 58 11.22 -6.27 12.24
CA ALA A 58 12.01 -5.37 13.08
C ALA A 58 13.44 -5.86 13.40
N ARG A 59 13.81 -7.08 12.99
CA ARG A 59 15.13 -7.68 13.27
C ARG A 59 16.06 -7.58 12.07
N GLU A 60 17.36 -7.46 12.38
CA GLU A 60 18.42 -7.41 11.38
C GLU A 60 18.72 -8.81 10.81
N PRO A 61 19.25 -8.89 9.57
CA PRO A 61 19.49 -10.17 8.88
C PRO A 61 20.37 -11.14 9.67
N GLU A 62 21.39 -10.63 10.36
CA GLU A 62 22.35 -11.42 11.16
C GLU A 62 21.67 -12.05 12.40
N GLU A 63 20.76 -11.33 13.05
CA GLU A 63 20.00 -11.84 14.20
C GLU A 63 18.96 -12.90 13.78
N LEU A 64 18.48 -12.84 12.54
CA LEU A 64 17.57 -13.85 12.00
C LEU A 64 18.31 -15.15 11.67
N GLU A 65 19.57 -15.06 11.24
CA GLU A 65 20.43 -16.21 10.91
C GLU A 65 20.78 -17.03 12.17
N GLU A 66 21.07 -16.37 13.29
CA GLU A 66 21.32 -17.05 14.58
C GLU A 66 20.10 -17.79 15.14
N LEU A 67 18.89 -17.39 14.74
CA LEU A 67 17.64 -18.00 15.18
C LEU A 67 17.06 -19.02 14.18
N GLU A 68 17.77 -19.37 13.11
CA GLU A 68 17.30 -20.29 12.07
C GLU A 68 16.74 -21.60 12.67
N ASP A 69 17.46 -22.21 13.63
CA ASP A 69 17.06 -23.46 14.29
C ASP A 69 15.80 -23.31 15.19
N ASP A 70 15.59 -22.14 15.80
CA ASP A 70 14.43 -21.83 16.66
C ASP A 70 13.19 -21.36 15.86
N LEU A 71 13.35 -21.17 14.55
CA LEU A 71 12.33 -20.66 13.64
C LEU A 71 11.73 -21.77 12.74
N ASP A 72 12.41 -22.91 12.62
CA ASP A 72 12.04 -24.00 11.69
C ASP A 72 10.81 -24.82 12.15
N ASP A 73 10.49 -24.83 13.45
CA ASP A 73 9.34 -25.58 14.01
C ASP A 73 8.03 -24.78 14.04
N ASP A 74 8.06 -23.49 13.69
CA ASP A 74 6.89 -22.62 13.76
C ASP A 74 6.08 -22.69 12.46
N ARG A 75 4.90 -23.32 12.52
CA ARG A 75 3.84 -23.24 11.48
C ARG A 75 3.58 -21.81 10.97
N PHE A 76 3.86 -20.82 11.81
CA PHE A 76 3.80 -19.40 11.48
C PHE A 76 4.85 -19.00 10.43
N LEU A 77 6.09 -19.46 10.52
CA LEU A 77 7.14 -19.12 9.57
C LEU A 77 6.88 -19.67 8.18
N GLU A 78 6.37 -20.90 8.07
CA GLU A 78 5.95 -21.43 6.77
C GLU A 78 4.83 -20.58 6.14
N GLN A 79 3.88 -20.13 6.95
CA GLN A 79 2.79 -19.26 6.50
C GLN A 79 3.32 -17.89 6.09
N TYR A 80 4.22 -17.29 6.88
CA TYR A 80 4.86 -16.01 6.57
C TYR A 80 5.70 -16.11 5.29
N ARG A 81 6.50 -17.17 5.12
CA ARG A 81 7.27 -17.44 3.91
C ARG A 81 6.38 -17.60 2.69
N LYS A 82 5.27 -18.36 2.81
CA LYS A 82 4.27 -18.50 1.74
C LYS A 82 3.62 -17.16 1.39
N MET A 83 3.29 -16.35 2.41
CA MET A 83 2.70 -15.02 2.23
C MET A 83 3.67 -14.07 1.52
N ARG A 84 4.92 -13.96 1.98
CA ARG A 84 5.94 -13.13 1.33
C ARG A 84 6.25 -13.59 -0.08
N LEU A 85 6.33 -14.90 -0.32
CA LEU A 85 6.53 -15.43 -1.67
C LEU A 85 5.33 -15.15 -2.60
N ALA A 86 4.11 -15.12 -2.06
CA ALA A 86 2.91 -14.74 -2.80
C ALA A 86 2.94 -13.23 -3.15
N GLU A 87 3.25 -12.37 -2.18
CA GLU A 87 3.44 -10.93 -2.39
C GLU A 87 4.51 -10.67 -3.47
N LEU A 88 5.67 -11.33 -3.38
CA LEU A 88 6.76 -11.18 -4.36
C LEU A 88 6.33 -11.65 -5.76
N ARG A 89 5.58 -12.75 -5.85
CA ARG A 89 5.04 -13.26 -7.12
C ARG A 89 4.01 -12.32 -7.70
N GLU A 90 3.20 -11.66 -6.88
CA GLU A 90 2.20 -10.70 -7.32
C GLU A 90 2.85 -9.40 -7.80
N ALA A 91 3.84 -8.88 -7.07
CA ALA A 91 4.65 -7.74 -7.50
C ALA A 91 5.42 -8.03 -8.80
N ALA A 92 6.00 -9.22 -8.93
CA ALA A 92 6.68 -9.64 -10.17
C ALA A 92 5.71 -9.79 -11.35
N LYS A 93 4.47 -10.23 -11.10
CA LYS A 93 3.42 -10.24 -12.13
C LYS A 93 2.94 -8.84 -12.49
N ALA A 94 3.04 -7.87 -11.60
CA ALA A 94 2.71 -6.48 -11.89
C ALA A 94 3.79 -5.83 -12.75
N ALA A 95 5.08 -6.11 -12.54
CA ALA A 95 6.19 -5.58 -13.33
C ALA A 95 6.28 -6.18 -14.76
N ARG A 96 5.32 -5.84 -15.63
CA ARG A 96 5.18 -6.38 -17.01
C ARG A 96 5.73 -5.46 -18.09
N PHE A 97 5.83 -4.17 -17.77
CA PHE A 97 6.25 -3.10 -18.66
C PHE A 97 7.56 -2.49 -18.17
N GLY A 98 7.97 -1.36 -18.72
CA GLY A 98 9.27 -0.76 -18.42
C GLY A 98 9.76 0.25 -19.47
N SER A 99 9.06 0.37 -20.58
CA SER A 99 9.38 1.30 -21.67
C SER A 99 8.11 1.75 -22.38
N ILE A 100 8.23 2.82 -23.18
CA ILE A 100 7.14 3.29 -24.04
C ILE A 100 7.15 2.46 -25.32
N VAL A 101 6.05 1.77 -25.61
CA VAL A 101 5.91 0.96 -26.82
C VAL A 101 5.25 1.78 -27.93
N PRO A 102 5.89 1.95 -29.11
CA PRO A 102 5.22 2.55 -30.25
C PRO A 102 4.17 1.58 -30.83
N ILE A 103 2.97 2.09 -31.12
CA ILE A 103 1.87 1.32 -31.68
C ILE A 103 1.30 2.00 -32.93
N THR A 104 0.70 1.23 -33.83
CA THR A 104 -0.04 1.76 -34.98
C THR A 104 -1.54 1.90 -34.67
N GLY A 105 -2.29 2.59 -35.53
CA GLY A 105 -3.76 2.66 -35.40
C GLY A 105 -4.44 1.28 -35.39
N SER A 106 -3.88 0.30 -36.10
CA SER A 106 -4.41 -1.07 -36.12
C SER A 106 -4.18 -1.84 -34.81
N ASP A 107 -3.12 -1.50 -34.08
CA ASP A 107 -2.80 -2.11 -32.80
C ASP A 107 -3.60 -1.50 -31.64
N PHE A 108 -4.15 -0.29 -31.81
CA PHE A 108 -4.81 0.48 -30.75
C PHE A 108 -5.87 -0.34 -30.00
N VAL A 109 -6.72 -1.06 -30.74
CA VAL A 109 -7.79 -1.87 -30.13
C VAL A 109 -7.21 -2.96 -29.23
N ARG A 110 -6.21 -3.70 -29.72
CA ARG A 110 -5.59 -4.79 -28.97
C ARG A 110 -4.80 -4.28 -27.77
N GLU A 111 -4.01 -3.23 -27.97
CA GLU A 111 -3.04 -2.76 -26.99
C GLU A 111 -3.66 -1.85 -25.91
N VAL A 112 -4.74 -1.14 -26.25
CA VAL A 112 -5.40 -0.15 -25.37
C VAL A 112 -6.82 -0.57 -25.02
N SER A 113 -7.68 -0.79 -26.02
CA SER A 113 -9.12 -1.01 -25.76
C SER A 113 -9.41 -2.38 -25.13
N GLN A 114 -8.64 -3.40 -25.48
CA GLN A 114 -8.74 -4.78 -24.97
C GLN A 114 -7.69 -5.08 -23.89
N ALA A 115 -7.05 -4.05 -23.33
CA ALA A 115 -6.14 -4.26 -22.21
C ALA A 115 -6.88 -4.88 -21.02
N PRO A 116 -6.26 -5.83 -20.30
CA PRO A 116 -6.81 -6.40 -19.07
C PRO A 116 -7.21 -5.32 -18.05
N SER A 117 -8.24 -5.58 -17.25
CA SER A 117 -8.79 -4.60 -16.29
C SER A 117 -7.83 -4.23 -15.16
N ASP A 118 -6.88 -5.11 -14.85
CA ASP A 118 -5.79 -4.90 -13.90
C ASP A 118 -4.70 -3.96 -14.42
N ILE A 119 -4.72 -3.61 -15.71
CA ILE A 119 -3.67 -2.78 -16.34
C ILE A 119 -4.21 -1.38 -16.66
N TRP A 120 -3.47 -0.37 -16.22
CA TRP A 120 -3.64 1.00 -16.68
C TRP A 120 -2.83 1.22 -17.95
N VAL A 121 -3.44 1.84 -18.96
CA VAL A 121 -2.79 2.15 -20.23
C VAL A 121 -2.75 3.66 -20.44
N VAL A 122 -1.54 4.21 -20.49
CA VAL A 122 -1.27 5.61 -20.79
C VAL A 122 -0.88 5.70 -22.27
N VAL A 123 -1.72 6.34 -23.06
CA VAL A 123 -1.53 6.54 -24.50
C VAL A 123 -1.05 7.95 -24.77
N PHE A 124 0.14 8.06 -25.35
CA PHE A 124 0.75 9.31 -25.76
C PHE A 124 0.55 9.55 -27.26
N LEU A 125 -0.33 10.51 -27.59
CA LEU A 125 -0.53 11.00 -28.94
C LEU A 125 0.49 12.12 -29.20
N PHE A 126 1.34 11.89 -30.20
CA PHE A 126 2.42 12.82 -30.55
C PHE A 126 2.43 13.17 -32.03
N LYS A 127 3.25 14.15 -32.40
CA LYS A 127 3.60 14.45 -33.78
C LYS A 127 5.05 14.89 -33.83
N ASP A 128 5.78 14.38 -34.82
CA ASP A 128 7.17 14.76 -35.03
C ASP A 128 7.31 16.25 -35.37
N GLY A 129 8.43 16.84 -34.96
CA GLY A 129 8.72 18.25 -35.19
C GLY A 129 8.10 19.22 -34.19
N ILE A 130 7.29 18.75 -33.23
CA ILE A 130 6.74 19.57 -32.14
C ILE A 130 7.61 19.38 -30.88
N PRO A 131 8.34 20.42 -30.41
CA PRO A 131 9.26 20.32 -29.27
C PRO A 131 8.59 19.84 -27.98
N GLU A 132 7.33 20.24 -27.77
CA GLU A 132 6.53 19.89 -26.59
C GLU A 132 6.28 18.38 -26.49
N CYS A 133 6.18 17.69 -27.64
CA CYS A 133 6.09 16.23 -27.68
C CYS A 133 7.39 15.57 -27.21
N GLY A 134 8.55 16.10 -27.62
CA GLY A 134 9.85 15.59 -27.17
C GLY A 134 10.06 15.74 -25.67
N LEU A 135 9.65 16.88 -25.10
CA LEU A 135 9.74 17.12 -23.66
C LEU A 135 8.89 16.12 -22.86
N LEU A 136 7.64 15.89 -23.29
CA LEU A 136 6.77 14.92 -22.62
C LEU A 136 7.25 13.48 -22.81
N GLN A 137 7.77 13.15 -24.00
CA GLN A 137 8.30 11.81 -24.27
C GLN A 137 9.42 11.45 -23.28
N ASN A 138 10.38 12.35 -23.05
CA ASN A 138 11.47 12.11 -22.11
C ASN A 138 10.93 11.87 -20.69
N CYS A 139 9.94 12.65 -20.26
CA CYS A 139 9.31 12.46 -18.94
C CYS A 139 8.63 11.09 -18.84
N LEU A 140 7.92 10.66 -19.89
CA LEU A 140 7.23 9.37 -19.92
C LEU A 140 8.19 8.19 -20.00
N GLU A 141 9.36 8.32 -20.63
CA GLU A 141 10.37 7.25 -20.69
C GLU A 141 10.92 6.97 -19.28
N GLU A 142 11.18 8.02 -18.51
CA GLU A 142 11.55 7.92 -17.10
C GLU A 142 10.43 7.31 -16.24
N LEU A 143 9.17 7.71 -16.45
CA LEU A 143 8.04 7.14 -15.72
C LEU A 143 7.79 5.67 -16.10
N ALA A 144 7.96 5.28 -17.36
CA ALA A 144 7.77 3.91 -17.81
C ALA A 144 8.75 2.95 -17.13
N THR A 145 10.00 3.37 -16.94
CA THR A 145 11.00 2.57 -16.19
C THR A 145 10.70 2.49 -14.70
N ARG A 146 10.15 3.55 -14.10
CA ARG A 146 9.79 3.61 -12.68
C ARG A 146 8.52 2.82 -12.33
N TYR A 147 7.55 2.76 -13.25
CA TYR A 147 6.23 2.19 -13.00
C TYR A 147 5.94 1.04 -13.98
N PRO A 148 6.62 -0.11 -13.85
CA PRO A 148 6.49 -1.24 -14.78
C PRO A 148 5.13 -1.93 -14.72
N ALA A 149 4.26 -1.58 -13.76
CA ALA A 149 2.86 -2.02 -13.71
C ALA A 149 1.95 -1.27 -14.67
N THR A 150 2.35 -0.08 -15.11
CA THR A 150 1.58 0.76 -16.02
C THR A 150 2.09 0.59 -17.44
N LYS A 151 1.18 0.40 -18.37
CA LYS A 151 1.53 0.28 -19.78
C LYS A 151 1.61 1.66 -20.42
N PHE A 152 2.77 2.02 -20.93
CA PHE A 152 2.95 3.24 -21.71
C PHE A 152 3.05 2.91 -23.19
N VAL A 153 2.23 3.56 -24.00
CA VAL A 153 2.26 3.43 -25.46
C VAL A 153 2.31 4.80 -26.12
N LYS A 154 2.92 4.88 -27.30
CA LYS A 154 2.91 6.10 -28.12
C LYS A 154 2.39 5.81 -29.52
N ILE A 155 1.65 6.77 -30.07
CA ILE A 155 1.05 6.68 -31.39
C ILE A 155 1.08 8.05 -32.06
N ILE A 156 1.28 8.08 -33.38
CA ILE A 156 1.16 9.32 -34.14
C ILE A 156 -0.29 9.79 -34.03
N SER A 157 -0.48 11.04 -33.63
CA SER A 157 -1.79 11.64 -33.37
C SER A 157 -2.80 11.41 -34.51
N THR A 158 -2.37 11.55 -35.76
CA THR A 158 -3.19 11.33 -36.95
C THR A 158 -3.53 9.87 -37.23
N ASP A 159 -2.69 8.93 -36.76
CA ASP A 159 -2.95 7.49 -36.88
C ASP A 159 -3.98 7.03 -35.85
N CYS A 160 -4.04 7.71 -34.71
CA CYS A 160 -5.05 7.47 -33.68
C CYS A 160 -6.38 8.16 -34.00
N ILE A 161 -6.33 9.44 -34.40
CA ILE A 161 -7.50 10.28 -34.67
C ILE A 161 -7.26 11.03 -35.98
N PRO A 162 -8.03 10.74 -37.05
CA PRO A 162 -7.88 11.44 -38.32
C PRO A 162 -8.03 12.96 -38.17
N ASN A 163 -7.12 13.73 -38.79
CA ASN A 163 -7.08 15.19 -38.74
C ASN A 163 -6.97 15.78 -37.31
N TYR A 164 -6.32 15.08 -36.38
CA TYR A 164 -6.09 15.61 -35.04
C TYR A 164 -5.27 16.92 -35.09
N PRO A 165 -5.72 18.02 -34.48
CA PRO A 165 -5.04 19.31 -34.60
C PRO A 165 -3.67 19.34 -33.91
N ASP A 166 -2.66 19.89 -34.59
CA ASP A 166 -1.30 20.03 -34.06
C ASP A 166 -1.24 20.83 -32.75
N ARG A 167 -2.11 21.83 -32.58
CA ARG A 167 -2.20 22.61 -31.33
C ARG A 167 -2.64 21.79 -30.11
N ASN A 168 -3.20 20.60 -30.33
CA ASN A 168 -3.67 19.73 -29.26
C ASN A 168 -2.60 18.71 -28.85
N VAL A 169 -1.55 18.49 -29.65
CA VAL A 169 -0.46 17.61 -29.24
C VAL A 169 0.58 18.40 -28.43
N PRO A 170 1.25 17.79 -27.44
CA PRO A 170 1.08 16.41 -26.99
C PRO A 170 -0.27 16.17 -26.30
N THR A 171 -0.86 14.98 -26.46
CA THR A 171 -2.06 14.57 -25.72
C THR A 171 -1.82 13.24 -25.00
N ILE A 172 -2.27 13.14 -23.77
CA ILE A 172 -2.31 11.89 -23.01
C ILE A 172 -3.74 11.42 -22.83
N LEU A 173 -4.01 10.18 -23.20
CA LEU A 173 -5.25 9.48 -22.90
C LEU A 173 -4.95 8.38 -21.88
N VAL A 174 -5.72 8.35 -20.79
CA VAL A 174 -5.61 7.31 -19.78
C VAL A 174 -6.78 6.36 -19.94
N TYR A 175 -6.48 5.09 -20.15
CA TYR A 175 -7.46 4.00 -20.26
C TYR A 175 -7.31 3.02 -19.11
N ASN A 176 -8.46 2.54 -18.64
CA ASN A 176 -8.54 1.36 -17.77
C ASN A 176 -9.91 0.72 -17.96
N ASN A 177 -9.95 -0.61 -17.97
CA ASN A 177 -11.17 -1.39 -18.13
C ASN A 177 -11.98 -0.97 -19.37
N SER A 178 -11.29 -0.84 -20.51
CA SER A 178 -11.84 -0.43 -21.82
C SER A 178 -12.49 0.97 -21.87
N ALA A 179 -12.35 1.79 -20.82
CA ALA A 179 -12.91 3.13 -20.74
C ALA A 179 -11.82 4.20 -20.63
N VAL A 180 -12.06 5.35 -21.24
CA VAL A 180 -11.23 6.55 -21.03
C VAL A 180 -11.51 7.07 -19.62
N LYS A 181 -10.46 7.17 -18.80
CA LYS A 181 -10.49 7.71 -17.44
C LYS A 181 -10.04 9.16 -17.39
N GLY A 182 -9.09 9.53 -18.26
CA GLY A 182 -8.53 10.87 -18.30
C GLY A 182 -8.09 11.27 -19.70
N THR A 183 -8.16 12.57 -19.98
CA THR A 183 -7.67 13.19 -21.21
C THR A 183 -6.95 14.48 -20.85
N TYR A 184 -5.68 14.58 -21.21
CA TYR A 184 -4.82 15.71 -20.92
C TYR A 184 -4.26 16.25 -22.23
N VAL A 185 -4.71 17.44 -22.61
CA VAL A 185 -4.33 18.09 -23.87
C VAL A 185 -3.26 19.14 -23.59
N GLY A 186 -2.17 19.09 -24.35
CA GLY A 186 -1.01 19.95 -24.19
C GLY A 186 -0.24 19.72 -22.88
N LEU A 187 0.70 20.61 -22.60
CA LEU A 187 1.58 20.51 -21.42
C LEU A 187 1.07 21.27 -20.20
N GLN A 188 -0.03 22.02 -20.30
CA GLN A 188 -0.45 22.95 -19.23
C GLN A 188 -0.72 22.25 -17.91
N LYS A 189 -1.32 21.04 -17.96
CA LYS A 189 -1.57 20.20 -16.78
C LYS A 189 -0.30 19.61 -16.17
N PHE A 190 0.80 19.64 -16.89
CA PHE A 190 2.11 19.11 -16.51
C PHE A 190 3.14 20.23 -16.29
N GLY A 191 2.72 21.47 -15.99
CA GLY A 191 3.65 22.58 -15.74
C GLY A 191 4.18 23.30 -16.98
N GLY A 192 3.60 23.03 -18.16
CA GLY A 192 3.87 23.74 -19.41
C GLY A 192 5.31 23.54 -19.88
N LYS A 193 6.04 24.66 -20.07
CA LYS A 193 7.45 24.63 -20.52
C LYS A 193 8.42 24.04 -19.49
N ARG A 194 8.00 23.92 -18.23
CA ARG A 194 8.79 23.33 -17.13
C ARG A 194 8.28 21.93 -16.79
N CYS A 195 7.82 21.19 -17.79
CA CYS A 195 7.32 19.83 -17.61
C CYS A 195 8.41 18.93 -17.03
N THR A 196 8.09 18.27 -15.92
CA THR A 196 8.96 17.30 -15.25
C THR A 196 8.25 15.95 -15.09
N PRO A 197 9.00 14.84 -14.97
CA PRO A 197 8.43 13.53 -14.67
C PRO A 197 7.53 13.56 -13.43
N GLU A 198 7.93 14.29 -12.38
CA GLU A 198 7.18 14.46 -11.14
C GLU A 198 5.83 15.15 -11.38
N SER A 199 5.81 16.22 -12.18
CA SER A 199 4.57 16.94 -12.51
C SER A 199 3.59 16.09 -13.33
N VAL A 200 4.13 15.24 -14.23
CA VAL A 200 3.34 14.30 -15.02
C VAL A 200 2.77 13.21 -14.11
N ALA A 201 3.60 12.62 -13.25
CA ALA A 201 3.18 11.61 -12.29
C ALA A 201 2.07 12.11 -11.37
N LEU A 202 2.24 13.32 -10.82
CA LEU A 202 1.22 13.94 -9.97
C LEU A 202 -0.10 14.12 -10.71
N ALA A 203 -0.06 14.62 -11.95
CA ALA A 203 -1.27 14.85 -12.74
C ALA A 203 -1.99 13.55 -13.14
N LEU A 204 -1.24 12.47 -13.40
CA LEU A 204 -1.79 11.15 -13.68
C LEU A 204 -2.42 10.52 -12.43
N CYS A 205 -1.83 10.71 -11.25
CA CYS A 205 -2.31 10.11 -9.99
C CYS A 205 -3.35 10.96 -9.24
N GLN A 206 -3.80 12.10 -9.79
CA GLN A 206 -4.71 13.02 -9.11
C GLN A 206 -6.08 12.40 -8.78
N SER A 207 -6.62 11.55 -9.66
CA SER A 207 -7.93 10.92 -9.47
C SER A 207 -7.82 9.42 -9.21
N ASP A 208 -6.93 8.74 -9.91
CA ASP A 208 -6.83 7.28 -9.96
C ASP A 208 -5.38 6.84 -9.76
N PRO A 209 -5.12 5.61 -9.26
CA PRO A 209 -3.77 5.05 -9.13
C PRO A 209 -3.22 4.61 -10.51
N VAL A 210 -3.13 5.56 -11.45
CA VAL A 210 -2.68 5.30 -12.82
C VAL A 210 -1.25 4.78 -12.81
N LEU A 211 -0.41 5.32 -11.94
CA LEU A 211 0.94 4.84 -11.67
C LEU A 211 0.91 4.00 -10.39
N ASN A 212 1.37 2.76 -10.50
CA ASN A 212 1.45 1.82 -9.39
C ASN A 212 2.90 1.34 -9.26
N ASP A 213 3.42 1.41 -8.04
CA ASP A 213 4.77 0.99 -7.64
C ASP A 213 4.89 -0.52 -7.34
N GLY A 214 3.81 -1.27 -7.51
CA GLY A 214 3.71 -2.69 -7.22
C GLY A 214 3.61 -3.00 -5.71
N HIS A 215 3.56 -1.98 -4.85
CA HIS A 215 3.61 -2.12 -3.39
C HIS A 215 2.31 -1.60 -2.76
N GLY A 216 1.32 -2.49 -2.61
CA GLY A 216 0.10 -2.23 -1.84
C GLY A 216 -1.20 -2.20 -2.64
N GLY A 217 -2.32 -2.27 -1.93
CA GLY A 217 -3.67 -2.16 -2.51
C GLY A 217 -3.91 -0.77 -3.14
N GLY A 218 -4.91 -0.68 -4.03
CA GLY A 218 -5.09 0.47 -4.95
C GLY A 218 -5.04 1.87 -4.31
N ASP A 219 -5.62 2.08 -3.14
CA ASP A 219 -5.58 3.39 -2.44
C ASP A 219 -4.21 3.65 -1.80
N SER A 220 -3.55 2.63 -1.25
CA SER A 220 -2.22 2.76 -0.64
C SER A 220 -1.16 3.06 -1.68
N SER A 221 -1.23 2.44 -2.86
CA SER A 221 -0.25 2.68 -3.93
C SER A 221 -0.34 4.10 -4.48
N ARG A 222 -1.56 4.67 -4.62
CA ARG A 222 -1.71 6.08 -5.03
C ARG A 222 -1.02 7.03 -4.06
N ASP A 223 -1.31 6.88 -2.78
CA ASP A 223 -0.82 7.80 -1.75
C ASP A 223 0.71 7.68 -1.60
N ASN A 224 1.25 6.46 -1.66
CA ASN A 224 2.69 6.19 -1.71
C ASN A 224 3.37 6.89 -2.89
N VAL A 225 2.78 6.78 -4.10
CA VAL A 225 3.30 7.44 -5.30
C VAL A 225 3.27 8.96 -5.16
N ILE A 226 2.15 9.53 -4.69
CA ILE A 226 2.03 10.98 -4.49
C ILE A 226 3.03 11.47 -3.45
N GLU A 227 3.19 10.76 -2.34
CA GLU A 227 4.16 11.11 -1.30
C GLU A 227 5.60 11.03 -1.82
N GLY A 228 5.94 9.97 -2.54
CA GLY A 228 7.26 9.82 -3.17
C GLY A 228 7.56 10.92 -4.18
N VAL A 229 6.56 11.31 -4.98
CA VAL A 229 6.68 12.44 -5.93
C VAL A 229 6.89 13.76 -5.18
N ARG A 230 6.12 14.01 -4.10
CA ARG A 230 6.29 15.22 -3.27
C ARG A 230 7.67 15.28 -2.63
N ARG A 231 8.16 14.16 -2.10
CA ARG A 231 9.48 14.04 -1.48
C ARG A 231 10.59 14.39 -2.46
N LYS A 232 10.60 13.76 -3.65
CA LYS A 232 11.57 14.06 -4.71
C LYS A 232 11.51 15.51 -5.18
N PHE A 233 10.30 16.07 -5.26
CA PHE A 233 10.15 17.48 -5.63
C PHE A 233 10.80 18.40 -4.60
N ILE A 234 10.59 18.15 -3.30
CA ILE A 234 11.21 18.90 -2.22
C ILE A 234 12.73 18.73 -2.25
N GLU A 235 13.24 17.50 -2.34
CA GLU A 235 14.68 17.21 -2.45
C GLU A 235 15.33 17.99 -3.59
N LYS A 236 14.68 18.01 -4.77
CA LYS A 236 15.21 18.73 -5.94
C LYS A 236 15.20 20.25 -5.76
N VAL A 237 14.19 20.81 -5.09
CA VAL A 237 14.13 22.25 -4.78
C VAL A 237 15.18 22.63 -3.75
N VAL A 238 15.39 21.79 -2.72
CA VAL A 238 16.43 21.99 -1.70
C VAL A 238 17.82 21.95 -2.33
N ALA A 239 18.13 20.93 -3.13
CA ALA A 239 19.42 20.82 -3.81
C ALA A 239 19.72 22.04 -4.72
N GLN A 240 18.73 22.52 -5.47
CA GLN A 240 18.89 23.73 -6.29
C GLN A 240 19.11 25.01 -5.49
N HIS A 241 18.62 25.06 -4.24
CA HIS A 241 18.85 26.20 -3.36
C HIS A 241 20.25 26.15 -2.74
N GLU A 242 20.70 24.97 -2.33
CA GLU A 242 22.05 24.74 -1.80
C GLU A 242 23.13 25.06 -2.84
N GLU A 243 23.00 24.59 -4.08
CA GLU A 243 23.92 24.91 -5.19
C GLU A 243 24.03 26.42 -5.45
N ARG A 244 22.93 27.16 -5.30
CA ARG A 244 22.90 28.60 -5.53
C ARG A 244 23.55 29.39 -4.38
N GLU A 245 23.42 28.92 -3.15
CA GLU A 245 24.08 29.54 -2.00
C GLU A 245 25.60 29.32 -2.01
N GLU A 246 26.06 28.18 -2.54
CA GLU A 246 27.49 27.92 -2.77
C GLU A 246 28.08 28.82 -3.88
N GLU A 247 27.35 29.04 -4.98
CA GLU A 247 27.78 29.95 -6.06
C GLU A 247 27.82 31.44 -5.64
N ASP A 248 26.93 31.87 -4.73
CA ASP A 248 26.91 33.25 -4.22
C ASP A 248 27.94 33.50 -3.09
N SER A 249 28.67 32.46 -2.65
CA SER A 249 29.64 32.50 -1.55
C SER A 249 31.12 32.51 -1.98
N ASP A 250 31.40 32.39 -3.28
CA ASP A 250 32.75 32.44 -3.90
C ASP A 250 32.98 33.76 -4.69
#